data_AF-A0A4U1B5Q0-F1
#
_entry.id   AF-A0A4U1B5Q0-F1
#
_cell.length_a   1.000
_cell.length_b   1.000
_cell.length_c   1.000
_cell.angle_alpha   90.00
_cell.angle_beta   90.00
_cell.angle_gamma   90.00
#
_symmetry.space_group_name_H-M   'P 1'
#
loop_
_entity.id
_entity.type
_entity.pdbx_description
1 polymer ?
#
loop_
_entity_poly.entity_id
_entity_poly.type
_entity_poly.pdbx_seq_one_letter_code
_entity_poly.pdbx_strand_id
1 'polypeptide(L)'
;MTDSLPVVIASKWISSVLWLLFSYISQALRKRCHYVHRPLAVLIKTGLLLLLFACTCVKASQGYQNLLDQSLLKQVSAIESSRQKLDRGDITINEHLQVLEVLAKSQHPLTAQVVVDEIINIGYVYLDQRHLYAYGYYVNALLQPWLAQVGMKESEGQPQELIYLRARLLRALAQFGRDKRVSQYLGDLAVIYLQGNSTISPVLGTEALRISAINASRNQQNLVHQYFKVAQATPDENLRKSIIQAMYFQDPTSIHYIFKQTHQIDFSSGERLYILQRLFWQNKEQHILYQWLEDDFGKWVAQLPLLYQSVLPEVFTPSCQWDNAQSLYDFFSDRQGIFQSSLQKQLMKTAQCLQVKQLQKPLLNEFLASYQ
;
A
#
# COMPACT_ATOMS: atom_id res chain seq x y z
N MET A 1 41.02 23.42 -39.86
CA MET A 1 39.99 23.61 -40.91
C MET A 1 38.79 22.81 -40.46
N THR A 2 37.77 23.31 -39.76
CA THR A 2 37.17 24.64 -39.58
C THR A 2 36.69 24.72 -38.11
N ASP A 3 37.14 25.69 -37.30
CA ASP A 3 36.47 26.96 -36.96
C ASP A 3 34.97 26.81 -36.57
N SER A 4 34.39 27.39 -35.52
CA SER A 4 34.82 28.04 -34.27
C SER A 4 33.55 28.53 -33.54
N LEU A 5 33.54 28.41 -32.20
CA LEU A 5 32.88 29.26 -31.18
C LEU A 5 31.37 29.10 -30.78
N PRO A 6 31.01 29.48 -29.52
CA PRO A 6 29.97 28.84 -28.70
C PRO A 6 28.83 29.78 -28.27
N VAL A 7 27.66 29.21 -27.96
CA VAL A 7 26.53 29.92 -27.34
C VAL A 7 26.50 29.62 -25.84
N VAL A 8 27.17 30.46 -25.07
CA VAL A 8 26.95 30.67 -23.64
C VAL A 8 26.53 32.12 -23.50
N ILE A 9 25.27 32.39 -23.15
CA ILE A 9 24.74 33.58 -22.44
C ILE A 9 23.21 33.40 -22.43
N ALA A 10 22.64 32.83 -21.36
CA ALA A 10 21.21 32.94 -21.04
C ALA A 10 20.82 32.46 -19.62
N SER A 11 21.75 32.37 -18.64
CA SER A 11 21.40 31.95 -17.27
C SER A 11 21.83 32.89 -16.15
N LYS A 12 22.48 34.03 -16.46
CA LYS A 12 22.94 35.02 -15.46
C LYS A 12 21.99 36.20 -15.22
N TRP A 13 20.86 36.29 -15.93
CA TRP A 13 19.90 37.39 -15.77
C TRP A 13 18.71 37.06 -14.85
N ILE A 14 18.41 35.78 -14.61
CA ILE A 14 17.30 35.36 -13.74
C ILE A 14 17.72 35.30 -12.26
N SER A 15 19.01 35.05 -11.97
CA SER A 15 19.53 35.03 -10.59
C SER A 15 19.60 36.42 -9.94
N SER A 16 19.78 37.49 -10.71
CA SER A 16 19.97 38.85 -10.19
C SER A 16 18.64 39.54 -9.82
N VAL A 17 17.54 39.18 -10.49
CA VAL A 17 16.20 39.73 -10.21
C VAL A 17 15.56 39.05 -8.99
N LEU A 18 15.82 37.75 -8.79
CA LEU A 18 15.36 37.00 -7.61
C LEU A 18 16.12 37.39 -6.32
N TRP A 19 17.38 37.79 -6.42
CA TRP A 19 18.16 38.28 -5.26
C TRP A 19 17.73 39.68 -4.79
N LEU A 20 17.32 40.55 -5.72
CA LEU A 20 16.82 41.89 -5.40
C LEU A 20 15.44 41.85 -4.72
N LEU A 21 14.56 40.90 -5.10
CA LEU A 21 13.27 40.70 -4.44
C LEU A 21 13.39 40.10 -3.03
N PHE A 22 14.38 39.21 -2.80
CA PHE A 22 14.64 38.65 -1.47
C PHE A 22 15.29 39.67 -0.51
N SER A 23 16.15 40.56 -1.02
CA SER A 23 16.77 41.63 -0.22
C SER A 23 15.75 42.69 0.23
N TYR A 24 14.73 42.98 -0.59
CA TYR A 24 13.71 43.98 -0.27
C TYR A 24 12.72 43.50 0.80
N ILE A 25 12.34 42.21 0.76
CA ILE A 25 11.44 41.60 1.76
C ILE A 25 12.18 41.40 3.11
N SER A 26 13.48 41.08 3.08
CA SER A 26 14.33 40.97 4.27
C SER A 26 14.57 42.32 4.98
N GLN A 27 14.66 43.44 4.24
CA GLN A 27 14.79 44.78 4.84
C GLN A 27 13.48 45.33 5.40
N ALA A 28 12.33 44.94 4.85
CA ALA A 28 11.02 45.31 5.40
C ALA A 28 10.72 44.61 6.74
N LEU A 29 11.23 43.39 6.94
CA LEU A 29 11.04 42.63 8.19
C LEU A 29 12.07 42.97 9.30
N ARG A 30 13.21 43.57 8.97
CA ARG A 30 14.22 43.98 9.97
C ARG A 30 14.01 45.35 10.60
N LYS A 31 13.11 46.20 10.08
CA LYS A 31 12.87 47.56 10.63
C LYS A 31 11.88 47.63 11.80
N ARG A 32 11.41 46.51 12.36
CA ARG A 32 10.47 46.50 13.50
C ARG A 32 11.02 46.04 14.85
N CYS A 33 12.31 45.73 14.97
CA CYS A 33 12.88 45.31 16.26
C CYS A 33 14.22 46.00 16.55
N HIS A 34 14.19 47.28 16.92
CA HIS A 34 15.23 47.86 17.77
C HIS A 34 14.66 49.06 18.54
N TYR A 35 14.41 48.89 19.84
CA TYR A 35 14.40 49.99 20.80
C TYR A 35 15.05 49.56 22.13
N VAL A 36 16.33 49.88 22.22
CA VAL A 36 17.07 50.56 23.31
C VAL A 36 16.67 50.30 24.77
N HIS A 37 17.67 49.84 25.54
CA HIS A 37 17.79 49.95 26.99
C HIS A 37 17.75 51.40 27.51
N ARG A 38 16.85 51.71 28.47
CA ARG A 38 17.05 52.61 29.64
C ARG A 38 15.81 52.57 30.58
N PRO A 39 15.90 53.04 31.85
CA PRO A 39 15.54 52.24 33.02
C PRO A 39 14.15 52.51 33.62
N LEU A 40 13.80 51.63 34.57
CA LEU A 40 12.63 51.64 35.46
C LEU A 40 11.97 53.00 35.69
N ALA A 41 10.78 53.17 35.14
CA ALA A 41 9.57 53.56 35.85
C ALA A 41 8.40 53.53 34.85
N VAL A 42 7.25 53.01 35.26
CA VAL A 42 5.97 53.01 34.52
C VAL A 42 5.90 52.01 33.34
N LEU A 43 5.37 50.80 33.60
CA LEU A 43 4.46 50.05 32.69
C LEU A 43 4.14 48.64 33.24
N ILE A 44 3.46 48.57 34.38
CA ILE A 44 2.58 47.42 34.70
C ILE A 44 1.29 47.64 33.89
N LYS A 45 1.32 47.43 32.57
CA LYS A 45 0.11 47.40 31.72
C LYS A 45 0.31 46.79 30.33
N THR A 46 1.54 46.54 29.88
CA THR A 46 1.83 45.97 28.54
C THR A 46 2.15 44.46 28.54
N GLY A 47 2.33 43.82 29.70
CA GLY A 47 2.51 42.36 29.79
C GLY A 47 1.23 41.54 29.55
N LEU A 48 0.05 42.15 29.71
CA LEU A 48 -1.23 41.44 29.57
C LEU A 48 -1.72 41.33 28.11
N LEU A 49 -1.29 42.23 27.22
CA LEU A 49 -1.75 42.23 25.83
C LEU A 49 -1.04 41.17 24.95
N LEU A 50 0.24 40.88 25.23
CA LEU A 50 1.01 39.85 24.51
C LEU A 50 0.56 38.42 24.85
N LEU A 51 0.09 38.19 26.09
CA LEU A 51 -0.50 36.90 26.50
C LEU A 51 -1.88 36.68 25.88
N LEU A 52 -2.68 37.73 25.67
CA LEU A 52 -3.99 37.64 25.01
C LEU A 52 -3.88 37.35 23.50
N PHE A 53 -2.86 37.89 22.81
CA PHE A 53 -2.62 37.59 21.38
C PHE A 53 -2.05 36.19 21.13
N ALA A 54 -1.23 35.65 22.04
CA ALA A 54 -0.74 34.27 21.95
C ALA A 54 -1.88 33.25 22.16
N CYS A 55 -2.80 33.53 23.08
CA CYS A 55 -3.93 32.64 23.39
C CYS A 55 -4.99 32.57 22.26
N THR A 56 -5.18 33.63 21.47
CA THR A 56 -6.11 33.63 20.34
C THR A 56 -5.54 32.92 19.10
N CYS A 57 -4.24 33.03 18.84
CA CYS A 57 -3.58 32.30 17.75
C CYS A 57 -3.60 30.77 17.97
N VAL A 58 -3.39 30.32 19.21
CA VAL A 58 -3.47 28.89 19.55
C VAL A 58 -4.89 28.35 19.34
N LYS A 59 -5.94 29.07 19.76
CA LYS A 59 -7.34 28.64 19.56
C LYS A 59 -7.76 28.66 18.08
N ALA A 60 -7.31 29.63 17.30
CA ALA A 60 -7.59 29.68 15.86
C ALA A 60 -6.88 28.53 15.10
N SER A 61 -5.64 28.21 15.49
CA SER A 61 -4.91 27.07 14.92
C SER A 61 -5.58 25.73 15.25
N GLN A 62 -6.09 25.56 16.47
CA GLN A 62 -6.83 24.37 16.88
C GLN A 62 -8.16 24.24 16.12
N GLY A 63 -8.89 25.34 15.93
CA GLY A 63 -10.14 25.35 15.16
C GLY A 63 -9.93 25.00 13.69
N TYR A 64 -8.85 25.48 13.07
CA TYR A 64 -8.48 25.13 11.70
C TYR A 64 -8.08 23.65 11.56
N GLN A 65 -7.26 23.12 12.48
CA GLN A 65 -6.89 21.70 12.48
C GLN A 65 -8.13 20.81 12.66
N ASN A 66 -9.04 21.16 13.58
CA ASN A 66 -10.30 20.43 13.75
C ASN A 66 -11.16 20.41 12.47
N LEU A 67 -11.16 21.49 11.67
CA LEU A 67 -11.87 21.53 10.40
C LEU A 67 -11.18 20.69 9.31
N LEU A 68 -9.85 20.69 9.29
CA LEU A 68 -9.07 19.82 8.40
C LEU A 68 -9.30 18.34 8.74
N ASP A 69 -9.28 17.99 10.03
CA ASP A 69 -9.55 16.63 10.51
C ASP A 69 -10.97 16.19 10.17
N GLN A 70 -11.97 17.07 10.34
CA GLN A 70 -13.34 16.79 9.91
C GLN A 70 -13.46 16.63 8.39
N SER A 71 -12.70 17.39 7.61
CA SER A 71 -12.65 17.26 6.15
C SER A 71 -12.00 15.94 5.74
N LEU A 72 -10.89 15.56 6.37
CA LEU A 72 -10.19 14.29 6.17
C LEU A 72 -11.11 13.10 6.47
N LEU A 73 -11.73 13.07 7.65
CA LEU A 73 -12.62 11.99 8.06
C LEU A 73 -13.78 11.84 7.07
N LYS A 74 -14.36 12.94 6.58
CA LYS A 74 -15.40 12.90 5.55
C LYS A 74 -14.90 12.30 4.23
N GLN A 75 -13.67 12.61 3.82
CA GLN A 75 -13.09 12.05 2.59
C GLN A 75 -12.84 10.55 2.71
N VAL A 76 -12.24 10.09 3.82
CA VAL A 76 -11.99 8.67 4.07
C VAL A 76 -13.31 7.90 4.16
N SER A 77 -14.26 8.40 4.94
CA SER A 77 -15.58 7.78 5.06
C SER A 77 -16.38 7.75 3.75
N ALA A 78 -16.12 8.68 2.82
CA ALA A 78 -16.76 8.67 1.51
C ALA A 78 -16.32 7.46 0.67
N ILE A 79 -15.04 7.08 0.72
CA ILE A 79 -14.51 5.90 0.02
C ILE A 79 -15.08 4.62 0.62
N GLU A 80 -15.11 4.52 1.95
CA GLU A 80 -15.68 3.36 2.63
C GLU A 80 -17.18 3.22 2.35
N SER A 81 -17.91 4.34 2.39
CA SER A 81 -19.35 4.36 2.11
C SER A 81 -19.65 4.00 0.66
N SER A 82 -18.88 4.50 -0.31
CA SER A 82 -19.04 4.13 -1.71
C SER A 82 -18.71 2.66 -1.93
N ARG A 83 -17.66 2.14 -1.28
CA ARG A 83 -17.32 0.72 -1.35
C ARG A 83 -18.43 -0.18 -0.80
N GLN A 84 -19.00 0.15 0.36
CA GLN A 84 -20.11 -0.62 0.93
C GLN A 84 -21.35 -0.59 0.03
N LYS A 85 -21.63 0.54 -0.62
CA LYS A 85 -22.71 0.65 -1.62
C LYS A 85 -22.43 -0.23 -2.84
N LEU A 86 -21.18 -0.24 -3.33
CA LEU A 86 -20.75 -1.11 -4.43
C LEU A 86 -20.93 -2.59 -4.06
N ASP A 87 -20.51 -3.00 -2.87
CA ASP A 87 -20.62 -4.39 -2.39
C ASP A 87 -22.08 -4.85 -2.17
N ARG A 88 -23.02 -3.91 -2.03
CA ARG A 88 -24.47 -4.18 -2.02
C ARG A 88 -25.12 -4.07 -3.40
N GLY A 89 -24.40 -3.57 -4.40
CA GLY A 89 -24.95 -3.26 -5.73
C GLY A 89 -25.78 -1.98 -5.80
N ASP A 90 -25.74 -1.13 -4.77
CA ASP A 90 -26.47 0.16 -4.70
C ASP A 90 -25.89 1.20 -5.67
N ILE A 91 -24.61 1.09 -6.01
CA ILE A 91 -23.92 1.89 -7.01
C ILE A 91 -23.11 0.99 -7.94
N THR A 92 -22.77 1.53 -9.11
CA THR A 92 -21.87 0.93 -10.08
C THR A 92 -20.41 1.11 -9.68
N ILE A 93 -19.54 0.24 -10.22
CA ILE A 93 -18.10 0.39 -10.06
C ILE A 93 -17.59 1.69 -10.71
N ASN A 94 -18.25 2.19 -11.75
CA ASN A 94 -17.89 3.45 -12.41
C ASN A 94 -18.10 4.63 -11.48
N GLU A 95 -19.25 4.68 -10.77
CA GLU A 95 -19.52 5.69 -9.75
C GLU A 95 -18.51 5.62 -8.60
N HIS A 96 -18.13 4.41 -8.17
CA HIS A 96 -17.09 4.25 -7.15
C HIS A 96 -15.72 4.74 -7.63
N LEU A 97 -15.32 4.41 -8.87
CA LEU A 97 -14.06 4.88 -9.47
C LEU A 97 -14.02 6.40 -9.62
N GLN A 98 -15.15 7.04 -9.94
CA GLN A 98 -15.26 8.51 -9.98
C GLN A 98 -15.03 9.13 -8.60
N VAL A 99 -15.53 8.52 -7.53
CA VAL A 99 -15.22 8.95 -6.15
C VAL A 99 -13.72 8.89 -5.91
N LEU A 100 -13.04 7.81 -6.33
CA LEU A 100 -11.60 7.69 -6.22
C LEU A 100 -10.85 8.73 -7.04
N GLU A 101 -11.28 9.03 -8.27
CA GLU A 101 -10.68 10.07 -9.12
C GLU A 101 -10.76 11.47 -8.52
N VAL A 102 -11.88 11.80 -7.87
CA VAL A 102 -12.04 13.07 -7.17
C VAL A 102 -11.14 13.11 -5.94
N LEU A 103 -11.15 12.06 -5.13
CA LEU A 103 -10.41 12.03 -3.86
C LEU A 103 -8.90 11.83 -4.02
N ALA A 104 -8.45 11.25 -5.14
CA ALA A 104 -7.03 11.19 -5.50
C ALA A 104 -6.40 12.58 -5.65
N LYS A 105 -7.20 13.62 -5.95
CA LYS A 105 -6.73 15.01 -6.05
C LYS A 105 -6.63 15.72 -4.70
N SER A 106 -7.04 15.06 -3.61
CA SER A 106 -6.83 15.58 -2.25
C SER A 106 -5.34 15.88 -2.03
N GLN A 107 -5.03 16.84 -1.17
CA GLN A 107 -3.66 17.12 -0.75
C GLN A 107 -3.28 16.36 0.53
N HIS A 108 -4.22 15.59 1.09
CA HIS A 108 -4.02 14.90 2.36
C HIS A 108 -3.45 13.49 2.14
N PRO A 109 -2.26 13.15 2.70
CA PRO A 109 -1.63 11.85 2.47
C PRO A 109 -2.49 10.65 2.87
N LEU A 110 -3.22 10.76 3.98
CA LEU A 110 -4.13 9.71 4.43
C LEU A 110 -5.28 9.43 3.46
N THR A 111 -5.90 10.45 2.87
CA THR A 111 -6.93 10.23 1.82
C THR A 111 -6.33 9.51 0.63
N ALA A 112 -5.15 9.94 0.17
CA ALA A 112 -4.47 9.30 -0.94
C ALA A 112 -4.08 7.85 -0.65
N GLN A 113 -3.67 7.56 0.59
CA GLN A 113 -3.37 6.19 1.01
C GLN A 113 -4.61 5.29 0.89
N VAL A 114 -5.77 5.76 1.37
CA VAL A 114 -7.02 4.99 1.26
C VAL A 114 -7.42 4.79 -0.21
N VAL A 115 -7.23 5.80 -1.07
CA VAL A 115 -7.42 5.64 -2.53
C VAL A 115 -6.49 4.58 -3.10
N VAL A 116 -5.19 4.62 -2.77
CA VAL A 116 -4.20 3.64 -3.24
C VAL A 116 -4.57 2.22 -2.80
N ASP A 117 -4.98 2.05 -1.55
CA ASP A 117 -5.40 0.76 -1.00
C ASP A 117 -6.65 0.23 -1.70
N GLU A 118 -7.60 1.09 -2.01
CA GLU A 118 -8.82 0.69 -2.72
C GLU A 118 -8.54 0.33 -4.19
N ILE A 119 -7.62 1.03 -4.86
CA ILE A 119 -7.14 0.64 -6.19
C ILE A 119 -6.50 -0.75 -6.15
N ILE A 120 -5.67 -1.02 -5.15
CA ILE A 120 -5.10 -2.37 -4.96
C ILE A 120 -6.23 -3.41 -4.79
N ASN A 121 -7.25 -3.13 -3.97
CA ASN A 121 -8.38 -4.03 -3.75
C ASN A 121 -9.18 -4.30 -5.03
N ILE A 122 -9.47 -3.27 -5.82
CA ILE A 122 -10.16 -3.40 -7.11
C ILE A 122 -9.35 -4.28 -8.05
N GLY A 123 -8.03 -4.08 -8.11
CA GLY A 123 -7.10 -4.89 -8.88
C GLY A 123 -7.11 -6.38 -8.49
N TYR A 124 -7.27 -6.71 -7.20
CA TYR A 124 -7.40 -8.11 -6.77
C TYR A 124 -8.76 -8.73 -7.13
N VAL A 125 -9.85 -7.98 -6.93
CA VAL A 125 -11.21 -8.54 -7.07
C VAL A 125 -11.63 -8.63 -8.54
N TYR A 126 -11.47 -7.56 -9.31
CA TYR A 126 -12.14 -7.41 -10.61
C TYR A 126 -11.23 -7.69 -11.82
N LEU A 127 -9.91 -7.59 -11.67
CA LEU A 127 -8.98 -7.61 -12.81
C LEU A 127 -8.77 -9.03 -13.38
N ASP A 128 -9.01 -9.17 -14.69
CA ASP A 128 -8.64 -10.33 -15.49
C ASP A 128 -7.52 -10.01 -16.49
N GLN A 129 -7.00 -11.03 -17.19
CA GLN A 129 -5.87 -10.86 -18.11
C GLN A 129 -6.15 -9.89 -19.27
N ARG A 130 -7.43 -9.76 -19.68
CA ARG A 130 -7.82 -8.97 -20.86
C ARG A 130 -7.65 -7.47 -20.67
N HIS A 131 -7.75 -6.98 -19.44
CA HIS A 131 -7.76 -5.54 -19.15
C HIS A 131 -6.55 -5.08 -18.33
N LEU A 132 -5.51 -5.91 -18.22
CA LEU A 132 -4.31 -5.60 -17.43
C LEU A 132 -3.65 -4.28 -17.85
N TYR A 133 -3.59 -4.00 -19.15
CA TYR A 133 -2.96 -2.78 -19.66
C TYR A 133 -3.82 -1.54 -19.43
N ALA A 134 -5.10 -1.59 -19.78
CA ALA A 134 -6.04 -0.50 -19.56
C ALA A 134 -6.14 -0.11 -18.08
N TYR A 135 -6.23 -1.11 -17.20
CA TYR A 135 -6.18 -0.88 -15.76
C TYR A 135 -4.85 -0.28 -15.32
N GLY A 136 -3.74 -0.74 -15.89
CA GLY A 136 -2.43 -0.13 -15.63
C GLY A 136 -2.35 1.34 -16.03
N TYR A 137 -2.90 1.71 -17.19
CA TYR A 137 -2.96 3.11 -17.63
C TYR A 137 -3.81 3.96 -16.68
N TYR A 138 -4.98 3.46 -16.26
CA TYR A 138 -5.80 4.12 -15.25
C TYR A 138 -5.05 4.33 -13.92
N VAL A 139 -4.42 3.27 -13.39
CA VAL A 139 -3.65 3.34 -12.15
C VAL A 139 -2.51 4.35 -12.27
N ASN A 140 -1.79 4.39 -13.39
CA ASN A 140 -0.74 5.38 -13.62
C ASN A 140 -1.30 6.81 -13.68
N ALA A 141 -2.36 7.04 -14.46
CA ALA A 141 -2.98 8.35 -14.58
C ALA A 141 -3.42 8.91 -13.21
N LEU A 142 -3.98 8.04 -12.37
CA LEU A 142 -4.45 8.39 -11.04
C LEU A 142 -3.31 8.64 -10.03
N LEU A 143 -2.25 7.82 -10.06
CA LEU A 143 -1.28 7.73 -8.96
C LEU A 143 0.08 8.38 -9.25
N GLN A 144 0.45 8.60 -10.52
CA GLN A 144 1.72 9.27 -10.86
C GLN A 144 1.84 10.70 -10.30
N PRO A 145 0.77 11.53 -10.22
CA PRO A 145 0.87 12.85 -9.58
C PRO A 145 1.33 12.77 -8.12
N TRP A 146 0.80 11.79 -7.36
CA TRP A 146 1.26 11.52 -6.00
C TRP A 146 2.70 11.04 -5.95
N LEU A 147 3.14 10.25 -6.94
CA LEU A 147 4.53 9.79 -6.98
C LEU A 147 5.48 10.95 -7.27
N ALA A 148 5.08 11.92 -8.09
CA ALA A 148 5.85 13.13 -8.33
C ALA A 148 5.99 13.99 -7.07
N GLN A 149 4.96 14.02 -6.21
CA GLN A 149 4.97 14.76 -4.95
C GLN A 149 5.79 14.07 -3.85
N VAL A 150 5.61 12.76 -3.68
CA VAL A 150 6.18 12.00 -2.55
C VAL A 150 7.57 11.44 -2.89
N GLY A 151 7.86 11.21 -4.17
CA GLY A 151 9.11 10.62 -4.64
C GLY A 151 9.23 9.12 -4.34
N MET A 152 10.20 8.47 -5.01
CA MET A 152 10.47 7.03 -4.85
C MET A 152 11.33 6.70 -3.62
N LYS A 153 12.16 7.65 -3.18
CA LYS A 153 13.12 7.45 -2.09
C LYS A 153 12.60 8.08 -0.81
N GLU A 154 12.90 7.42 0.30
CA GLU A 154 12.69 7.97 1.62
C GLU A 154 13.72 9.06 1.91
N SER A 155 13.29 10.12 2.58
CA SER A 155 14.18 11.15 3.12
C SER A 155 14.16 11.09 4.65
N GLU A 156 15.28 11.44 5.26
CA GLU A 156 15.39 11.51 6.72
C GLU A 156 14.42 12.53 7.31
N GLY A 157 13.83 12.21 8.47
CA GLY A 157 12.91 13.10 9.19
C GLY A 157 11.55 13.33 8.53
N GLN A 158 11.21 12.61 7.46
CA GLN A 158 9.91 12.75 6.81
C GLN A 158 8.75 12.24 7.70
N PRO A 159 7.54 12.79 7.57
CA PRO A 159 6.36 12.31 8.28
C PRO A 159 6.04 10.83 7.99
N GLN A 160 5.55 10.13 9.01
CA GLN A 160 5.31 8.70 8.95
C GLN A 160 4.23 8.33 7.91
N GLU A 161 3.20 9.15 7.76
CA GLU A 161 2.16 9.01 6.75
C GLU A 161 2.71 9.05 5.32
N LEU A 162 3.79 9.81 5.06
CA LEU A 162 4.44 9.82 3.76
C LEU A 162 5.28 8.56 3.52
N ILE A 163 5.85 7.96 4.58
CA ILE A 163 6.51 6.65 4.49
C ILE A 163 5.51 5.58 4.04
N TYR A 164 4.37 5.50 4.73
CA TYR A 164 3.32 4.54 4.40
C TYR A 164 2.75 4.78 3.01
N LEU A 165 2.34 6.02 2.70
CA LEU A 165 1.80 6.37 1.39
C LEU A 165 2.79 5.98 0.27
N ARG A 166 4.08 6.32 0.41
CA ARG A 166 5.10 5.97 -0.59
C ARG A 166 5.17 4.47 -0.84
N ALA A 167 5.30 3.67 0.20
CA ALA A 167 5.43 2.22 0.05
C ALA A 167 4.21 1.62 -0.67
N ARG A 168 3.00 2.03 -0.25
CA ARG A 168 1.74 1.59 -0.86
C ARG A 168 1.60 2.05 -2.31
N LEU A 169 1.96 3.29 -2.59
CA LEU A 169 1.93 3.89 -3.93
C LEU A 169 2.86 3.15 -4.89
N LEU A 170 4.09 2.88 -4.46
CA LEU A 170 5.06 2.13 -5.26
C LEU A 170 4.58 0.69 -5.49
N ARG A 171 3.97 0.04 -4.50
CA ARG A 171 3.33 -1.28 -4.70
C ARG A 171 2.24 -1.21 -5.77
N ALA A 172 1.31 -0.27 -5.66
CA ALA A 172 0.21 -0.14 -6.61
C ALA A 172 0.70 0.11 -8.05
N LEU A 173 1.66 1.02 -8.20
CA LEU A 173 2.25 1.36 -9.51
C LEU A 173 3.06 0.20 -10.11
N ALA A 174 3.82 -0.54 -9.30
CA ALA A 174 4.53 -1.73 -9.78
C ALA A 174 3.57 -2.86 -10.16
N GLN A 175 2.67 -3.23 -9.24
CA GLN A 175 1.81 -4.41 -9.38
C GLN A 175 0.71 -4.20 -10.41
N PHE A 176 -0.04 -3.10 -10.28
CA PHE A 176 -1.25 -2.85 -11.08
C PHE A 176 -1.02 -1.79 -12.14
N GLY A 177 -0.23 -0.75 -11.85
CA GLY A 177 0.21 0.24 -12.84
C GLY A 177 1.18 -0.34 -13.88
N ARG A 178 1.84 -1.46 -13.58
CA ARG A 178 2.87 -2.07 -14.45
C ARG A 178 3.99 -1.08 -14.81
N ASP A 179 4.27 -0.10 -13.94
CA ASP A 179 5.37 0.85 -14.12
C ASP A 179 6.70 0.08 -13.98
N LYS A 180 7.40 -0.09 -15.10
CA LYS A 180 8.66 -0.84 -15.17
C LYS A 180 9.76 -0.21 -14.33
N ARG A 181 9.81 1.13 -14.25
CA ARG A 181 10.81 1.87 -13.48
C ARG A 181 10.58 1.67 -11.98
N VAL A 182 9.32 1.73 -11.54
CA VAL A 182 8.95 1.44 -10.13
C VAL A 182 9.24 -0.04 -9.80
N SER A 183 8.89 -0.96 -10.71
CA SER A 183 9.13 -2.40 -10.52
C SER A 183 10.61 -2.72 -10.40
N GLN A 184 11.46 -2.13 -11.25
CA GLN A 184 12.90 -2.28 -11.17
C GLN A 184 13.48 -1.70 -9.88
N TYR A 185 13.06 -0.48 -9.51
CA TYR A 185 13.49 0.15 -8.26
C TYR A 185 13.18 -0.72 -7.04
N LEU A 186 11.97 -1.27 -6.94
CA LEU A 186 11.58 -2.15 -5.85
C LEU A 186 12.33 -3.50 -5.88
N GLY A 187 12.63 -4.02 -7.07
CA GLY A 187 13.47 -5.21 -7.22
C GLY A 187 14.88 -5.01 -6.68
N ASP A 188 15.53 -3.91 -7.05
CA ASP A 188 16.87 -3.56 -6.56
C ASP A 188 16.85 -3.33 -5.05
N LEU A 189 15.82 -2.65 -4.55
CA LEU A 189 15.66 -2.36 -3.12
C LEU A 189 15.45 -3.64 -2.30
N ALA A 190 14.74 -4.62 -2.82
CA ALA A 190 14.54 -5.91 -2.16
C ALA A 190 15.86 -6.65 -1.91
N VAL A 191 16.76 -6.63 -2.90
CA VAL A 191 18.10 -7.24 -2.76
C VAL A 191 18.89 -6.57 -1.64
N ILE A 192 18.88 -5.23 -1.59
CA ILE A 192 19.57 -4.46 -0.55
C ILE A 192 18.93 -4.72 0.82
N TYR A 193 17.60 -4.76 0.89
CA TYR A 193 16.87 -4.94 2.14
C TYR A 193 17.11 -6.33 2.76
N LEU A 194 17.21 -7.39 1.95
CA LEU A 194 17.57 -8.74 2.41
C LEU A 194 18.97 -8.83 3.04
N GLN A 195 19.84 -7.84 2.83
CA GLN A 195 21.14 -7.76 3.47
C GLN A 195 21.08 -7.14 4.89
N GLY A 196 19.88 -6.79 5.39
CA GLY A 196 19.71 -6.16 6.70
C GLY A 196 19.96 -4.66 6.71
N ASN A 197 19.77 -3.99 5.56
CA ASN A 197 19.98 -2.55 5.49
C ASN A 197 18.89 -1.77 6.25
N SER A 198 19.27 -1.22 7.40
CA SER A 198 18.38 -0.46 8.30
C SER A 198 18.02 0.95 7.81
N THR A 199 18.62 1.44 6.72
CA THR A 199 18.26 2.75 6.14
C THR A 199 16.97 2.67 5.31
N ILE A 200 16.48 1.46 5.02
CA ILE A 200 15.22 1.23 4.31
C ILE A 200 14.16 0.97 5.38
N SER A 201 13.07 1.74 5.39
CA SER A 201 12.00 1.48 6.36
C SER A 201 11.42 0.06 6.18
N PRO A 202 10.98 -0.61 7.26
CA PRO A 202 10.34 -1.91 7.15
C PRO A 202 9.12 -1.91 6.25
N VAL A 203 8.39 -0.79 6.18
CA VAL A 203 7.20 -0.66 5.32
C VAL A 203 7.59 -0.71 3.84
N LEU A 204 8.58 0.07 3.43
CA LEU A 204 9.07 0.07 2.05
C LEU A 204 9.78 -1.24 1.70
N GLY A 205 10.60 -1.76 2.61
CA GLY A 205 11.26 -3.05 2.46
C GLY A 205 10.28 -4.20 2.25
N THR A 206 9.18 -4.24 3.01
CA THR A 206 8.11 -5.23 2.82
C THR A 206 7.50 -5.17 1.43
N GLU A 207 7.21 -3.97 0.91
CA GLU A 207 6.63 -3.82 -0.43
C GLU A 207 7.63 -4.16 -1.53
N ALA A 208 8.92 -3.83 -1.35
CA ALA A 208 9.99 -4.24 -2.26
C ALA A 208 10.12 -5.76 -2.35
N LEU A 209 10.16 -6.45 -1.20
CA LEU A 209 10.17 -7.91 -1.14
C LEU A 209 8.91 -8.50 -1.78
N ARG A 210 7.75 -7.90 -1.53
CA ARG A 210 6.47 -8.40 -2.07
C ARG A 210 6.44 -8.33 -3.59
N ILE A 211 6.82 -7.19 -4.18
CA ILE A 211 6.87 -7.03 -5.63
C ILE A 211 7.89 -8.00 -6.25
N SER A 212 9.03 -8.21 -5.58
CA SER A 212 10.02 -9.19 -6.03
C SER A 212 9.46 -10.62 -6.03
N ALA A 213 8.71 -11.02 -5.00
CA ALA A 213 8.06 -12.32 -4.93
C ALA A 213 6.92 -12.49 -5.96
N ILE A 214 6.12 -11.43 -6.19
CA ILE A 214 5.05 -11.43 -7.21
C ILE A 214 5.63 -11.59 -8.62
N ASN A 215 6.74 -10.91 -8.90
CA ASN A 215 7.41 -10.93 -10.20
C ASN A 215 8.36 -12.12 -10.37
N ALA A 216 8.55 -12.93 -9.31
CA ALA A 216 9.39 -14.11 -9.37
C ALA A 216 8.86 -15.08 -10.42
N SER A 217 9.64 -15.26 -11.48
CA SER A 217 9.36 -16.26 -12.52
C SER A 217 9.87 -17.65 -12.09
N ARG A 218 9.51 -18.69 -12.84
CA ARG A 218 9.99 -20.07 -12.63
C ARG A 218 11.53 -20.19 -12.54
N ASN A 219 12.28 -19.25 -13.11
CA ASN A 219 13.74 -19.24 -13.11
C ASN A 219 14.35 -18.51 -11.89
N GLN A 220 13.53 -18.02 -10.97
CA GLN A 220 13.93 -17.27 -9.77
C GLN A 220 13.64 -18.03 -8.47
N GLN A 221 13.61 -19.36 -8.50
CA GLN A 221 13.41 -20.23 -7.32
C GLN A 221 14.40 -19.93 -6.17
N ASN A 222 15.61 -19.46 -6.50
CA ASN A 222 16.58 -19.05 -5.50
C ASN A 222 16.07 -17.91 -4.60
N LEU A 223 15.13 -17.09 -5.06
CA LEU A 223 14.58 -15.98 -4.27
C LEU A 223 13.80 -16.50 -3.06
N VAL A 224 12.94 -17.52 -3.23
CA VAL A 224 12.21 -18.09 -2.09
C VAL A 224 13.15 -18.79 -1.12
N HIS A 225 14.20 -19.46 -1.62
CA HIS A 225 15.25 -20.04 -0.76
C HIS A 225 15.97 -18.95 0.04
N GLN A 226 16.28 -17.82 -0.61
CA GLN A 226 16.92 -16.68 0.05
C GLN A 226 16.02 -16.09 1.15
N TYR A 227 14.71 -15.96 0.90
CA TYR A 227 13.77 -15.48 1.92
C TYR A 227 13.78 -16.38 3.15
N PHE A 228 13.69 -17.69 2.96
CA PHE A 228 13.74 -18.66 4.06
C PHE A 228 15.08 -18.61 4.81
N LYS A 229 16.20 -18.59 4.08
CA LYS A 229 17.54 -18.49 4.65
C LYS A 229 17.71 -17.24 5.50
N VAL A 230 17.30 -16.07 5.00
CA VAL A 230 17.43 -14.80 5.73
C VAL A 230 16.48 -14.76 6.92
N ALA A 231 15.22 -15.19 6.76
CA ALA A 231 14.25 -15.22 7.86
C ALA A 231 14.69 -16.11 9.02
N GLN A 232 15.40 -17.20 8.73
CA GLN A 232 15.96 -18.09 9.76
C GLN A 232 17.20 -17.50 10.46
N ALA A 233 18.03 -16.77 9.72
CA ALA A 233 19.34 -16.33 10.22
C ALA A 233 19.32 -14.92 10.85
N THR A 234 18.37 -14.06 10.47
CA THR A 234 18.37 -12.66 10.90
C THR A 234 17.93 -12.51 12.36
N PRO A 235 18.65 -11.73 13.19
CA PRO A 235 18.16 -11.29 14.50
C PRO A 235 17.25 -10.05 14.41
N ASP A 236 17.13 -9.42 13.24
CA ASP A 236 16.24 -8.28 13.03
C ASP A 236 14.80 -8.74 12.83
N GLU A 237 13.99 -8.55 13.86
CA GLU A 237 12.55 -8.86 13.89
C GLU A 237 11.75 -8.13 12.79
N ASN A 238 12.15 -6.91 12.42
CA ASN A 238 11.47 -6.18 11.35
C ASN A 238 11.75 -6.82 10.00
N LEU A 239 13.02 -7.14 9.70
CA LEU A 239 13.37 -7.84 8.47
C LEU A 239 12.68 -9.20 8.38
N ARG A 240 12.69 -9.98 9.46
CA ARG A 240 11.99 -11.27 9.53
C ARG A 240 10.51 -11.09 9.22
N LYS A 241 9.83 -10.20 9.94
CA LYS A 241 8.41 -9.89 9.71
C LYS A 241 8.14 -9.47 8.28
N SER A 242 8.96 -8.60 7.70
CA SER A 242 8.82 -8.14 6.32
C SER A 242 8.94 -9.29 5.32
N ILE A 243 9.86 -10.24 5.52
CA ILE A 243 10.00 -11.44 4.69
C ILE A 243 8.75 -12.32 4.75
N ILE A 244 8.26 -12.62 5.97
CA ILE A 244 7.02 -13.39 6.16
C ILE A 244 5.84 -12.71 5.47
N GLN A 245 5.77 -11.38 5.56
CA GLN A 245 4.70 -10.59 4.96
C GLN A 245 4.77 -10.46 3.43
N ALA A 246 5.89 -10.84 2.83
CA ALA A 246 6.18 -10.72 1.42
C ALA A 246 6.10 -12.05 0.65
N MET A 247 5.69 -13.16 1.28
CA MET A 247 5.54 -14.50 0.67
C MET A 247 4.38 -14.57 -0.34
N TYR A 248 4.48 -13.81 -1.43
CA TYR A 248 3.47 -13.65 -2.49
C TYR A 248 3.85 -14.42 -3.77
N PHE A 249 4.65 -15.48 -3.62
CA PHE A 249 5.07 -16.31 -4.75
C PHE A 249 3.86 -16.96 -5.42
N GLN A 250 3.89 -17.00 -6.75
CA GLN A 250 2.84 -17.57 -7.59
C GLN A 250 3.30 -18.76 -8.41
N ASP A 251 4.61 -18.93 -8.59
CA ASP A 251 5.11 -20.05 -9.35
C ASP A 251 4.95 -21.36 -8.55
N PRO A 252 4.49 -22.45 -9.19
CA PRO A 252 4.25 -23.70 -8.47
C PRO A 252 5.47 -24.26 -7.73
N THR A 253 6.69 -24.02 -8.21
CA THR A 253 7.88 -24.60 -7.56
C THR A 253 8.19 -23.90 -6.25
N SER A 254 8.15 -22.56 -6.23
CA SER A 254 8.33 -21.80 -4.99
C SER A 254 7.22 -22.07 -3.99
N ILE A 255 5.96 -22.20 -4.43
CA ILE A 255 4.86 -22.51 -3.52
C ILE A 255 5.05 -23.89 -2.87
N HIS A 256 5.41 -24.91 -3.65
CA HIS A 256 5.71 -26.24 -3.10
C HIS A 256 6.87 -26.16 -2.10
N TYR A 257 7.92 -25.40 -2.40
CA TYR A 257 9.02 -25.18 -1.46
C TYR A 257 8.52 -24.54 -0.16
N ILE A 258 7.66 -23.51 -0.23
CA ILE A 258 7.07 -22.88 0.95
C ILE A 258 6.32 -23.91 1.81
N PHE A 259 5.46 -24.73 1.20
CA PHE A 259 4.72 -25.77 1.94
C PHE A 259 5.64 -26.75 2.67
N LYS A 260 6.69 -27.24 1.99
CA LYS A 260 7.66 -28.17 2.59
C LYS A 260 8.49 -27.55 3.71
N GLN A 261 8.89 -26.29 3.55
CA GLN A 261 9.89 -25.66 4.42
C GLN A 261 9.29 -24.95 5.63
N THR A 262 8.01 -24.55 5.57
CA THR A 262 7.36 -23.81 6.66
C THR A 262 7.30 -24.61 7.98
N HIS A 263 7.31 -25.94 7.89
CA HIS A 263 7.40 -26.83 9.06
C HIS A 263 8.83 -27.08 9.55
N GLN A 264 9.83 -26.83 8.71
CA GLN A 264 11.24 -27.11 9.02
C GLN A 264 11.92 -25.91 9.70
N ILE A 265 11.40 -24.70 9.48
CA ILE A 265 11.83 -23.50 10.18
C ILE A 265 11.02 -23.32 11.46
N ASP A 266 11.68 -22.79 12.48
CA ASP A 266 11.05 -22.33 13.72
C ASP A 266 10.28 -21.02 13.50
N PHE A 267 9.23 -21.11 12.68
CA PHE A 267 8.21 -20.08 12.58
C PHE A 267 7.22 -20.23 13.72
N SER A 268 6.77 -19.11 14.28
CA SER A 268 5.64 -19.11 15.20
C SER A 268 4.36 -19.58 14.49
N SER A 269 3.39 -20.06 15.25
CA SER A 269 2.08 -20.44 14.70
C SER A 269 1.40 -19.29 13.94
N GLY A 270 1.59 -18.04 14.39
CA GLY A 270 1.10 -16.84 13.71
C GLY A 270 1.79 -16.58 12.37
N GLU A 271 3.11 -16.78 12.27
CA GLU A 271 3.86 -16.65 11.01
C GLU A 271 3.40 -17.71 10.00
N ARG A 272 3.23 -18.97 10.43
CA ARG A 272 2.74 -20.05 9.57
C ARG A 272 1.36 -19.75 9.01
N LEU A 273 0.44 -19.30 9.87
CA LEU A 273 -0.89 -18.86 9.45
C LEU A 273 -0.82 -17.74 8.41
N TYR A 274 0.04 -16.75 8.65
CA TYR A 274 0.17 -15.60 7.76
C TYR A 274 0.68 -16.04 6.38
N ILE A 275 1.73 -16.87 6.32
CA ILE A 275 2.25 -17.42 5.06
C ILE A 275 1.12 -18.13 4.29
N LEU A 276 0.40 -19.03 4.97
CA LEU A 276 -0.69 -19.79 4.37
C LEU A 276 -1.78 -18.85 3.81
N GLN A 277 -2.21 -17.85 4.58
CA GLN A 277 -3.20 -16.88 4.13
C GLN A 277 -2.73 -16.11 2.88
N ARG A 278 -1.44 -15.75 2.80
CA ARG A 278 -0.90 -15.03 1.63
C ARG A 278 -0.83 -15.90 0.38
N LEU A 279 -0.51 -17.17 0.50
CA LEU A 279 -0.54 -18.10 -0.62
C LEU A 279 -1.95 -18.18 -1.22
N PHE A 280 -2.98 -18.39 -0.38
CA PHE A 280 -4.37 -18.43 -0.85
C PHE A 280 -4.83 -17.09 -1.42
N TRP A 281 -4.53 -15.98 -0.76
CA TRP A 281 -4.94 -14.65 -1.24
C TRP A 281 -4.35 -14.31 -2.61
N GLN A 282 -3.04 -14.55 -2.81
CA GLN A 282 -2.33 -14.10 -4.00
C GLN A 282 -2.58 -14.97 -5.23
N ASN A 283 -2.78 -16.28 -5.04
CA ASN A 283 -2.90 -17.22 -6.15
C ASN A 283 -4.34 -17.29 -6.67
N LYS A 284 -4.50 -16.92 -7.95
CA LYS A 284 -5.82 -16.94 -8.61
C LYS A 284 -6.32 -18.36 -8.83
N GLU A 285 -5.43 -19.30 -9.16
CA GLU A 285 -5.74 -20.73 -9.28
C GLU A 285 -5.29 -21.45 -8.01
N GLN A 286 -6.24 -21.92 -7.20
CA GLN A 286 -5.93 -22.47 -5.86
C GLN A 286 -5.88 -24.00 -5.80
N HIS A 287 -6.30 -24.71 -6.85
CA HIS A 287 -6.36 -26.18 -6.85
C HIS A 287 -5.04 -26.82 -6.38
N ILE A 288 -3.90 -26.32 -6.87
CA ILE A 288 -2.58 -26.84 -6.48
C ILE A 288 -2.23 -26.59 -5.01
N LEU A 289 -2.76 -25.53 -4.40
CA LEU A 289 -2.56 -25.25 -2.97
C LEU A 289 -3.25 -26.29 -2.10
N TYR A 290 -4.48 -26.66 -2.47
CA TYR A 290 -5.23 -27.71 -1.78
C TYR A 290 -4.54 -29.07 -1.93
N GLN A 291 -4.05 -29.39 -3.14
CA GLN A 291 -3.34 -30.63 -3.39
C GLN A 291 -2.09 -30.79 -2.50
N TRP A 292 -1.27 -29.75 -2.34
CA TRP A 292 -0.11 -29.82 -1.46
C TRP A 292 -0.45 -29.77 0.03
N LEU A 293 -1.58 -29.17 0.36
CA LEU A 293 -2.05 -29.14 1.74
C LEU A 293 -2.60 -30.51 2.17
N GLU A 294 -3.18 -31.29 1.26
CA GLU A 294 -3.84 -32.57 1.53
C GLU A 294 -2.96 -33.54 2.32
N ASP A 295 -1.74 -33.79 1.84
CA ASP A 295 -0.81 -34.78 2.41
C ASP A 295 -0.41 -34.48 3.86
N ASP A 296 -0.40 -33.19 4.25
CA ASP A 296 0.07 -32.72 5.55
C ASP A 296 -1.00 -31.90 6.31
N PHE A 297 -2.27 -31.96 5.91
CA PHE A 297 -3.32 -31.08 6.42
C PHE A 297 -3.42 -31.11 7.95
N GLY A 298 -3.41 -32.31 8.54
CA GLY A 298 -3.45 -32.48 9.99
C GLY A 298 -2.26 -31.83 10.71
N LYS A 299 -1.05 -31.89 10.12
CA LYS A 299 0.15 -31.25 10.68
C LYS A 299 0.06 -29.73 10.59
N TRP A 300 -0.43 -29.21 9.47
CA TRP A 300 -0.71 -27.78 9.32
C TRP A 300 -1.67 -27.32 10.40
N VAL A 301 -2.85 -27.93 10.52
CA VAL A 301 -3.86 -27.55 11.51
C VAL A 301 -3.29 -27.58 12.94
N ALA A 302 -2.56 -28.63 13.31
CA ALA A 302 -1.98 -28.77 14.65
C ALA A 302 -0.96 -27.66 14.99
N GLN A 303 -0.32 -27.05 14.00
CA GLN A 303 0.69 -26.00 14.19
C GLN A 303 0.14 -24.57 14.07
N LEU A 304 -1.15 -24.41 13.74
CA LEU A 304 -1.82 -23.11 13.72
C LEU A 304 -2.27 -22.71 15.13
N PRO A 305 -2.45 -21.40 15.40
CA PRO A 305 -3.00 -20.95 16.68
C PRO A 305 -4.38 -21.55 16.88
N LEU A 306 -4.68 -21.99 18.11
CA LEU A 306 -5.91 -22.72 18.45
C LEU A 306 -7.18 -22.04 17.93
N LEU A 307 -7.23 -20.70 18.00
CA LEU A 307 -8.39 -19.92 17.55
C LEU A 307 -8.70 -20.04 16.05
N TYR A 308 -7.73 -20.43 15.23
CA TYR A 308 -7.89 -20.59 13.77
C TYR A 308 -8.18 -22.03 13.35
N GLN A 309 -8.02 -23.01 14.25
CA GLN A 309 -8.12 -24.42 13.88
C GLN A 309 -9.53 -24.86 13.46
N SER A 310 -10.60 -24.20 13.91
CA SER A 310 -11.99 -24.47 13.48
C SER A 310 -12.51 -23.51 12.41
N VAL A 311 -11.81 -22.39 12.19
CA VAL A 311 -12.20 -21.34 11.22
C VAL A 311 -11.27 -21.28 10.01
N LEU A 312 -10.49 -22.34 9.80
CA LEU A 312 -9.54 -22.42 8.68
C LEU A 312 -10.17 -22.19 7.30
N PRO A 313 -11.40 -22.65 7.00
CA PRO A 313 -12.06 -22.26 5.75
C PRO A 313 -12.18 -20.74 5.56
N GLU A 314 -12.36 -19.95 6.62
CA GLU A 314 -12.41 -18.48 6.51
C GLU A 314 -11.04 -17.86 6.24
N VAL A 315 -9.94 -18.57 6.56
CA VAL A 315 -8.57 -18.14 6.22
C VAL A 315 -8.32 -18.31 4.72
N PHE A 316 -8.86 -19.38 4.13
CA PHE A 316 -8.72 -19.64 2.70
C PHE A 316 -9.65 -18.71 1.96
N THR A 317 -9.08 -17.73 1.26
CA THR A 317 -9.85 -16.71 0.56
C THR A 317 -10.01 -17.12 -0.91
N PRO A 318 -11.18 -17.53 -1.41
CA PRO A 318 -11.34 -17.98 -2.80
C PRO A 318 -11.22 -16.88 -3.85
N SER A 319 -10.90 -15.64 -3.44
CA SER A 319 -10.65 -14.49 -4.30
C SER A 319 -11.79 -14.17 -5.29
N CYS A 320 -13.03 -14.41 -4.86
CA CYS A 320 -14.24 -14.20 -5.67
C CYS A 320 -14.15 -14.90 -7.03
N GLN A 321 -13.84 -16.21 -6.99
CA GLN A 321 -13.76 -17.10 -8.14
C GLN A 321 -14.53 -18.40 -7.86
N TRP A 322 -15.26 -18.88 -8.87
CA TRP A 322 -16.12 -20.05 -8.73
C TRP A 322 -15.30 -21.33 -8.52
N ASP A 323 -14.26 -21.53 -9.34
CA ASP A 323 -13.39 -22.73 -9.25
C ASP A 323 -12.69 -22.84 -7.89
N ASN A 324 -12.28 -21.72 -7.30
CA ASN A 324 -11.70 -21.70 -5.96
C ASN A 324 -12.74 -21.97 -4.86
N ALA A 325 -13.99 -21.52 -5.04
CA ALA A 325 -15.08 -21.82 -4.12
C ALA A 325 -15.42 -23.32 -4.15
N GLN A 326 -15.43 -23.92 -5.34
CA GLN A 326 -15.61 -25.35 -5.53
C GLN A 326 -14.45 -26.13 -4.87
N SER A 327 -13.21 -25.73 -5.13
CA SER A 327 -12.03 -26.35 -4.51
C SER A 327 -12.07 -26.27 -2.98
N LEU A 328 -12.53 -25.15 -2.42
CA LEU A 328 -12.74 -24.99 -0.98
C LEU A 328 -13.80 -25.96 -0.45
N TYR A 329 -14.94 -26.07 -1.15
CA TYR A 329 -16.01 -26.98 -0.78
C TYR A 329 -15.54 -28.44 -0.80
N ASP A 330 -14.93 -28.88 -1.89
CA ASP A 330 -14.47 -30.26 -2.08
C ASP A 330 -13.41 -30.63 -1.04
N PHE A 331 -12.48 -29.71 -0.74
CA PHE A 331 -11.44 -29.98 0.25
C PHE A 331 -11.99 -30.16 1.67
N PHE A 332 -13.02 -29.40 2.06
CA PHE A 332 -13.59 -29.44 3.40
C PHE A 332 -14.86 -30.28 3.54
N SER A 333 -15.46 -30.78 2.45
CA SER A 333 -16.71 -31.56 2.48
C SER A 333 -16.59 -32.81 3.35
N ASP A 334 -15.46 -33.50 3.24
CA ASP A 334 -15.19 -34.74 3.97
C ASP A 334 -14.65 -34.47 5.38
N ARG A 335 -14.41 -33.19 5.70
CA ARG A 335 -13.83 -32.70 6.95
C ARG A 335 -14.83 -31.87 7.75
N GLN A 336 -16.12 -31.92 7.41
CA GLN A 336 -17.12 -30.97 7.90
C GLN A 336 -17.17 -30.79 9.41
N GLY A 337 -16.83 -31.81 10.22
CA GLY A 337 -16.80 -31.78 11.70
C GLY A 337 -16.73 -30.38 12.35
N ILE A 338 -15.52 -29.88 12.64
CA ILE A 338 -15.36 -28.56 13.26
C ILE A 338 -15.40 -27.40 12.25
N PHE A 339 -15.44 -27.70 10.95
CA PHE A 339 -15.28 -26.73 9.86
C PHE A 339 -16.61 -26.30 9.21
N GLN A 340 -17.72 -26.98 9.49
CA GLN A 340 -18.97 -26.80 8.74
C GLN A 340 -19.46 -25.34 8.75
N SER A 341 -19.48 -24.71 9.93
CA SER A 341 -19.95 -23.33 10.08
C SER A 341 -19.04 -22.33 9.35
N SER A 342 -17.72 -22.47 9.49
CA SER A 342 -16.74 -21.59 8.84
C SER A 342 -16.72 -21.79 7.32
N LEU A 343 -16.88 -23.02 6.84
CA LEU A 343 -17.02 -23.35 5.43
C LEU A 343 -18.27 -22.68 4.83
N GLN A 344 -19.44 -22.87 5.46
CA GLN A 344 -20.69 -22.26 4.99
C GLN A 344 -20.57 -20.74 4.91
N LYS A 345 -20.02 -20.11 5.95
CA LYS A 345 -19.82 -18.67 5.99
C LYS A 345 -18.89 -18.18 4.88
N GLN A 346 -17.80 -18.89 4.61
CA GLN A 346 -16.87 -18.50 3.55
C GLN A 346 -17.47 -18.68 2.15
N LEU A 347 -18.22 -19.76 1.92
CA LEU A 347 -18.93 -19.98 0.66
C LEU A 347 -20.00 -18.90 0.42
N MET A 348 -20.76 -18.51 1.44
CA MET A 348 -21.73 -17.41 1.35
C MET A 348 -21.05 -16.08 1.01
N LYS A 349 -19.96 -15.72 1.70
CA LYS A 349 -19.17 -14.51 1.38
C LYS A 349 -18.66 -14.53 -0.07
N THR A 350 -18.18 -15.69 -0.52
CA THR A 350 -17.66 -15.86 -1.88
C THR A 350 -18.76 -15.75 -2.93
N ALA A 351 -19.93 -16.34 -2.68
CA ALA A 351 -21.09 -16.23 -3.56
C ALA A 351 -21.58 -14.78 -3.72
N GLN A 352 -21.66 -14.03 -2.61
CA GLN A 352 -22.00 -12.60 -2.65
C GLN A 352 -20.98 -11.82 -3.49
N CYS A 353 -19.68 -12.04 -3.26
CA CYS A 353 -18.65 -11.34 -4.02
C CYS A 353 -18.69 -11.70 -5.52
N LEU A 354 -18.95 -12.97 -5.87
CA LEU A 354 -19.10 -13.42 -7.25
C LEU A 354 -20.26 -12.72 -7.96
N GLN A 355 -21.41 -12.60 -7.28
CA GLN A 355 -22.59 -11.93 -7.80
C GLN A 355 -22.27 -10.46 -8.13
N VAL A 356 -21.69 -9.72 -7.18
CA VAL A 356 -21.30 -8.32 -7.38
C VAL A 356 -20.27 -8.22 -8.52
N LYS A 357 -19.24 -9.06 -8.51
CA LYS A 357 -18.21 -9.08 -9.56
C LYS A 357 -18.80 -9.32 -10.95
N GLN A 358 -19.74 -10.25 -11.09
CA GLN A 358 -20.39 -10.55 -12.36
C GLN A 358 -21.19 -9.36 -12.89
N LEU A 359 -21.92 -8.65 -12.02
CA LEU A 359 -22.70 -7.47 -12.38
C LEU A 359 -21.80 -6.28 -12.77
N GLN A 360 -20.72 -6.06 -12.04
CA GLN A 360 -19.88 -4.86 -12.18
C GLN A 360 -18.81 -4.99 -13.27
N LYS A 361 -18.41 -6.22 -13.64
CA LYS A 361 -17.32 -6.44 -14.60
C LYS A 361 -17.57 -5.79 -15.98
N PRO A 362 -18.75 -5.89 -16.61
CA PRO A 362 -19.00 -5.19 -17.88
C PRO A 362 -18.84 -3.67 -17.76
N LEU A 363 -19.30 -3.09 -16.65
CA LEU A 363 -19.23 -1.66 -16.39
C LEU A 363 -17.78 -1.20 -16.19
N LEU A 364 -16.98 -1.98 -15.46
CA LEU A 364 -15.54 -1.74 -15.34
C LEU A 364 -14.86 -1.76 -16.71
N ASN A 365 -15.21 -2.72 -17.57
CA ASN A 365 -14.62 -2.80 -18.90
C ASN A 365 -14.97 -1.57 -19.75
N GLU A 366 -16.21 -1.10 -19.67
CA GLU A 366 -16.66 0.13 -20.33
C GLU A 366 -15.86 1.35 -19.83
N PHE A 367 -15.69 1.49 -18.52
CA PHE A 367 -14.89 2.56 -17.93
C PHE A 367 -13.43 2.51 -18.41
N LEU A 368 -12.83 1.33 -18.39
CA LEU A 368 -11.44 1.11 -18.78
C LEU A 368 -11.21 1.23 -20.29
N ALA A 369 -12.24 1.18 -21.13
CA ALA A 369 -12.11 1.38 -22.57
C ALA A 369 -11.55 2.77 -22.93
N SER A 370 -11.74 3.76 -22.05
CA SER A 370 -11.15 5.11 -22.20
C SER A 370 -9.63 5.15 -21.95
N TYR A 371 -9.05 4.05 -21.46
CA TYR A 371 -7.63 3.90 -21.11
C TYR A 371 -6.91 2.86 -21.99
N GLN A 372 -7.49 2.46 -23.14
CA GLN A 372 -6.90 1.46 -24.05
C GLN A 372 -5.94 2.05 -25.09
#